data_AF-A0A1H8HFQ7-F1
#
_entry.id   AF-A0A1H8HFQ7-F1
#
_cell.length_a   1.000
_cell.length_b   1.000
_cell.length_c   1.000
_cell.angle_alpha   90.00
_cell.angle_beta   90.00
_cell.angle_gamma   90.00
#
_symmetry.space_group_name_H-M   'P 1'
#
loop_
_entity.id
_entity.type
_entity.pdbx_description
1 polymer ?
#
loop_
_entity_poly.entity_id
_entity_poly.type
_entity_poly.pdbx_seq_one_letter_code
_entity_poly.pdbx_strand_id
1 'polypeptide(L)'
;MTEVEIIQAIEKLRYHVRILGESIDYDKHPVEALILGNDWGPKDLDQAHDIFEGWDKRLEKGEEMNSGSFEHAFKERLGVSYQGLKSIILAFYSNDQWTNVCEAYVDSFGKNPSVEFAMIARRER
;
A
#
# COMPACT_ATOMS: atom_id res chain seq x y z
N MET A 1 -26.64 27.99 1.26
CA MET A 1 -26.24 26.66 1.77
C MET A 1 -25.96 26.79 3.24
N THR A 2 -26.68 26.03 4.05
CA THR A 2 -26.40 25.84 5.48
C THR A 2 -25.23 24.86 5.64
N GLU A 3 -24.62 24.84 6.82
CA GLU A 3 -23.57 23.86 7.17
C GLU A 3 -24.06 22.41 6.98
N VAL A 4 -25.30 22.13 7.37
CA VAL A 4 -25.92 20.81 7.22
C VAL A 4 -26.03 20.39 5.76
N GLU A 5 -26.45 21.31 4.88
CA GLU A 5 -26.53 21.04 3.43
C GLU A 5 -25.15 20.77 2.82
N ILE A 6 -24.10 21.43 3.31
CA ILE A 6 -22.71 21.21 2.87
C ILE A 6 -22.21 19.82 3.30
N ILE A 7 -22.44 19.44 4.56
CA ILE A 7 -22.03 18.13 5.08
C ILE A 7 -22.70 17.01 4.28
N GLN A 8 -24.02 17.10 4.06
CA GLN A 8 -24.77 16.11 3.27
C GLN A 8 -24.27 16.01 1.82
N ALA A 9 -23.90 17.15 1.22
CA ALA A 9 -23.32 17.16 -0.12
C ALA A 9 -21.96 16.45 -0.15
N ILE A 10 -21.10 16.68 0.84
CA ILE A 10 -19.78 16.02 0.95
C ILE A 10 -19.94 14.52 1.17
N GLU A 11 -20.84 14.09 2.06
CA GLU A 11 -21.11 12.67 2.30
C GLU A 11 -21.59 11.96 1.03
N LYS A 12 -22.49 12.61 0.29
CA LYS A 12 -22.98 12.10 -1.00
C LYS A 12 -21.85 11.99 -2.03
N LEU A 13 -20.96 12.98 -2.10
CA LEU A 13 -19.80 12.95 -2.97
C LEU A 13 -18.82 11.83 -2.58
N ARG A 14 -18.49 11.68 -1.30
CA ARG A 14 -17.64 10.58 -0.80
C ARG A 14 -18.23 9.22 -1.15
N TYR A 15 -19.55 9.06 -0.98
CA TYR A 15 -20.23 7.82 -1.36
C TYR A 15 -20.12 7.55 -2.86
N HIS A 16 -20.38 8.54 -3.73
CA HIS A 16 -20.23 8.36 -5.17
C HIS A 16 -18.79 8.03 -5.58
N VAL A 17 -17.80 8.71 -5.00
CA VAL A 17 -16.38 8.43 -5.25
C VAL A 17 -16.02 7.00 -4.85
N ARG A 18 -16.53 6.52 -3.71
CA ARG A 18 -16.32 5.13 -3.29
C ARG A 18 -16.88 4.13 -4.30
N ILE A 19 -18.11 4.34 -4.78
CA ILE A 19 -18.72 3.48 -5.80
C ILE A 19 -17.92 3.52 -7.12
N LEU A 20 -17.40 4.68 -7.51
CA LEU A 20 -16.51 4.78 -8.67
C LEU A 20 -15.17 4.08 -8.43
N GLY A 21 -14.64 4.12 -7.21
CA GLY A 21 -13.43 3.41 -6.82
C GLY A 21 -13.53 1.90 -7.02
N GLU A 22 -14.70 1.31 -6.75
CA GLU A 22 -14.97 -0.12 -7.01
C GLU A 22 -14.89 -0.49 -8.51
N SER A 23 -14.96 0.49 -9.42
CA SER A 23 -14.86 0.29 -10.86
C SER A 23 -13.45 0.51 -11.43
N ILE A 24 -12.48 0.88 -10.59
CA ILE A 24 -11.10 1.06 -11.04
C ILE A 24 -10.50 -0.29 -11.45
N ASP A 25 -9.80 -0.27 -12.57
CA ASP A 25 -8.96 -1.36 -13.03
C ASP A 25 -7.69 -1.42 -12.17
N TYR A 26 -7.69 -2.29 -11.15
CA TYR A 26 -6.58 -2.47 -10.20
C TYR A 26 -5.27 -2.89 -10.87
N ASP A 27 -5.33 -3.51 -12.04
CA ASP A 27 -4.14 -3.94 -12.77
C ASP A 27 -3.48 -2.75 -13.49
N LYS A 28 -4.27 -1.75 -13.92
CA LYS A 28 -3.77 -0.56 -14.61
C LYS A 28 -3.50 0.65 -13.71
N HIS A 29 -4.25 0.75 -12.61
CA HIS A 29 -4.20 1.90 -11.70
C HIS A 29 -4.10 1.43 -10.23
N PRO A 30 -3.08 0.62 -9.90
CA PRO A 30 -2.98 -0.03 -8.59
C PRO A 30 -2.86 0.95 -7.43
N VAL A 31 -2.13 2.06 -7.62
CA VAL A 31 -1.92 3.08 -6.58
C VAL A 31 -3.17 3.92 -6.37
N GLU A 32 -3.86 4.31 -7.44
CA GLU A 32 -5.12 5.06 -7.34
C GLU A 32 -6.21 4.22 -6.69
N ALA A 33 -6.30 2.93 -7.06
CA ALA A 33 -7.23 2.00 -6.45
C ALA A 33 -6.94 1.81 -4.95
N LEU A 34 -5.66 1.83 -4.57
CA LEU A 34 -5.22 1.77 -3.19
C LEU A 34 -5.60 3.01 -2.38
N ILE A 35 -5.41 4.21 -2.96
CA ILE A 35 -5.77 5.48 -2.35
C ILE A 35 -7.27 5.50 -2.04
N LEU A 36 -8.10 5.12 -3.03
CA LEU A 36 -9.55 5.07 -2.83
C LEU A 36 -9.98 3.96 -1.85
N GLY A 37 -9.34 2.78 -1.92
CA GLY A 37 -9.67 1.64 -1.07
C GLY A 37 -9.38 1.88 0.41
N ASN A 38 -8.36 2.68 0.72
CA ASN A 38 -7.98 3.00 2.11
C ASN A 38 -8.47 4.39 2.57
N ASP A 39 -9.23 5.12 1.74
CA ASP A 39 -9.63 6.52 2.01
C ASP A 39 -8.42 7.42 2.33
N TRP A 40 -7.31 7.18 1.64
CA TRP A 40 -6.05 7.88 1.88
C TRP A 40 -6.07 9.29 1.28
N GLY A 41 -5.53 10.23 2.04
CA GLY A 41 -5.13 11.53 1.53
C GLY A 41 -3.66 11.54 1.09
N PRO A 42 -3.18 12.68 0.56
CA PRO A 42 -1.77 12.82 0.14
C PRO A 42 -0.77 12.48 1.25
N LYS A 43 -1.05 12.90 2.50
CA LYS A 43 -0.17 12.64 3.64
C LYS A 43 -0.04 11.16 3.97
N ASP A 44 -1.09 10.38 3.78
CA ASP A 44 -1.08 8.94 4.06
C ASP A 44 -0.20 8.22 3.03
N LEU A 45 -0.32 8.62 1.75
CA LEU A 45 0.55 8.14 0.69
C LEU A 45 2.02 8.55 0.91
N ASP A 46 2.28 9.80 1.29
CA ASP A 46 3.63 10.28 1.63
C ASP A 46 4.23 9.45 2.78
N GLN A 47 3.46 9.16 3.82
CA GLN A 47 3.94 8.31 4.92
C GLN A 47 4.22 6.88 4.50
N ALA A 48 3.43 6.31 3.58
CA ALA A 48 3.74 5.01 3.01
C ALA A 48 5.09 5.07 2.29
N HIS A 49 5.29 6.07 1.41
CA HIS A 49 6.57 6.29 0.74
C HIS A 49 7.74 6.47 1.72
N ASP A 50 7.58 7.23 2.81
CA ASP A 50 8.62 7.38 3.83
C ASP A 50 9.03 6.04 4.46
N ILE A 51 8.06 5.15 4.72
CA ILE A 51 8.36 3.83 5.29
C ILE A 51 9.17 3.01 4.28
N PHE A 52 8.74 3.00 3.01
CA PHE A 52 9.46 2.29 1.95
C PHE A 52 10.86 2.87 1.73
N GLU A 53 11.01 4.18 1.62
CA GLU A 53 12.30 4.85 1.45
C GLU A 53 13.25 4.59 2.64
N GLY A 54 12.72 4.59 3.85
CA GLY A 54 13.47 4.27 5.06
C GLY A 54 14.03 2.84 5.03
N TRP A 55 13.27 1.88 4.49
CA TRP A 55 13.72 0.51 4.32
C TRP A 55 14.67 0.32 3.14
N ASP A 56 14.43 0.99 2.03
CA ASP A 56 15.31 0.96 0.86
C ASP A 56 16.73 1.39 1.25
N LYS A 57 16.86 2.51 1.97
CA LYS A 57 18.13 3.01 2.54
C LYS A 57 18.82 2.03 3.49
N ARG A 58 18.07 1.14 4.16
CA ARG A 58 18.62 0.12 5.06
C ARG A 58 19.11 -1.09 4.28
N LEU A 59 18.34 -1.53 3.29
CA LEU A 59 18.72 -2.59 2.36
C LEU A 59 19.98 -2.21 1.56
N GLU A 60 20.10 -0.97 1.11
CA GLU A 60 21.31 -0.44 0.45
C GLU A 60 22.56 -0.51 1.33
N LYS A 61 22.40 -0.46 2.65
CA LYS A 61 23.50 -0.61 3.62
C LYS A 61 23.79 -2.07 3.97
N GLY A 62 23.08 -3.02 3.36
CA GLY A 62 23.20 -4.44 3.62
C GLY A 62 22.47 -4.92 4.87
N GLU A 63 21.56 -4.12 5.44
CA GLU A 63 20.65 -4.63 6.49
C GLU A 63 19.64 -5.60 5.89
N GLU A 64 19.23 -6.60 6.65
CA GLU A 64 18.18 -7.54 6.24
C GLU A 64 16.78 -7.00 6.55
N MET A 65 15.81 -7.34 5.70
CA MET A 65 14.41 -7.00 5.91
C MET A 65 13.84 -7.69 7.15
N ASN A 66 13.26 -6.90 8.06
CA ASN A 66 12.47 -7.40 9.19
C ASN A 66 11.00 -7.08 8.94
N SER A 67 10.25 -8.07 8.45
CA SER A 67 8.82 -7.94 8.17
C SER A 67 8.01 -7.48 9.37
N GLY A 68 8.34 -7.94 10.58
CA GLY A 68 7.65 -7.50 11.79
C GLY A 68 7.78 -6.01 12.06
N SER A 69 9.00 -5.45 11.92
CA SER A 69 9.23 -4.01 12.05
C SER A 69 8.60 -3.20 10.91
N PHE A 70 8.62 -3.74 9.69
CA PHE A 70 7.97 -3.12 8.53
C PHE A 70 6.45 -3.05 8.72
N GLU A 71 5.81 -4.17 9.06
CA GLU A 71 4.38 -4.28 9.37
C GLU A 71 3.97 -3.37 10.52
N HIS A 72 4.79 -3.32 11.58
CA HIS A 72 4.53 -2.46 12.72
C HIS A 72 4.53 -0.98 12.34
N ALA A 73 5.45 -0.54 11.47
CA ALA A 73 5.48 0.85 10.99
C ALA A 73 4.20 1.23 10.24
N PHE A 74 3.69 0.34 9.38
CA PHE A 74 2.41 0.57 8.68
C PHE A 74 1.21 0.58 9.63
N LYS A 75 1.20 -0.31 10.62
CA LYS A 75 0.14 -0.35 11.63
C LYS A 75 0.13 0.91 12.50
N GLU A 76 1.30 1.38 12.96
CA GLU A 76 1.38 2.53 13.84
C GLU A 76 1.15 3.87 13.13
N ARG A 77 1.73 4.05 11.93
CA ARG A 77 1.66 5.33 11.21
C ARG A 77 0.36 5.49 10.43
N LEU A 78 -0.12 4.40 9.82
CA LEU A 78 -1.23 4.43 8.86
C LEU A 78 -2.46 3.64 9.33
N GLY A 79 -2.40 2.97 10.49
CA GLY A 79 -3.50 2.11 10.96
C GLY A 79 -3.76 0.90 10.06
N VAL A 80 -2.80 0.56 9.19
CA VAL A 80 -2.96 -0.46 8.15
C VAL A 80 -2.85 -1.85 8.76
N SER A 81 -3.84 -2.69 8.48
CA SER A 81 -3.80 -4.11 8.83
C SER A 81 -2.85 -4.89 7.91
N TYR A 82 -2.48 -6.10 8.29
CA TYR A 82 -1.67 -6.98 7.45
C TYR A 82 -2.27 -7.19 6.05
N GLN A 83 -3.60 -7.34 5.93
CA GLN A 83 -4.26 -7.47 4.63
C GLN A 83 -4.19 -6.18 3.80
N GLY A 84 -4.30 -5.02 4.46
CA GLY A 84 -4.09 -3.73 3.78
C GLY A 84 -2.64 -3.60 3.30
N LEU A 85 -1.66 -4.03 4.10
CA LEU A 85 -0.26 -4.01 3.71
C LEU A 85 0.04 -4.91 2.51
N LYS A 86 -0.58 -6.09 2.43
CA LYS A 86 -0.48 -6.94 1.24
C LYS A 86 -0.90 -6.19 -0.01
N SER A 87 -2.05 -5.51 0.03
CA SER A 87 -2.53 -4.70 -1.10
C SER A 87 -1.55 -3.57 -1.46
N ILE A 88 -0.93 -2.92 -0.46
CA ILE A 88 0.11 -1.91 -0.68
C ILE A 88 1.33 -2.49 -1.40
N ILE A 89 1.85 -3.61 -0.90
CA ILE A 89 3.03 -4.26 -1.49
C ILE A 89 2.77 -4.66 -2.94
N LEU A 90 1.62 -5.26 -3.21
CA LEU A 90 1.24 -5.65 -4.57
C LEU A 90 1.07 -4.43 -5.47
N ALA A 91 0.41 -3.38 -4.99
CA ALA A 91 0.14 -2.18 -5.77
C ALA A 91 1.40 -1.38 -6.11
N PHE A 92 2.32 -1.22 -5.16
CA PHE A 92 3.59 -0.56 -5.43
C PHE A 92 4.45 -1.40 -6.35
N TYR A 93 4.50 -2.72 -6.15
CA TYR A 93 5.25 -3.60 -7.03
C TYR A 93 4.74 -3.61 -8.47
N SER A 94 3.41 -3.72 -8.67
CA SER A 94 2.81 -3.71 -10.01
C SER A 94 2.95 -2.36 -10.72
N ASN A 95 3.20 -1.28 -9.97
CA ASN A 95 3.49 0.05 -10.51
C ASN A 95 5.00 0.33 -10.66
N ASP A 96 5.86 -0.70 -10.57
CA ASP A 96 7.33 -0.58 -10.62
C ASP A 96 7.94 0.35 -9.55
N GLN A 97 7.27 0.50 -8.41
CA GLN A 97 7.72 1.31 -7.27
C GLN A 97 8.26 0.43 -6.14
N TRP A 98 9.39 0.86 -5.57
CA TRP A 98 10.02 0.22 -4.40
C TRP A 98 10.24 -1.29 -4.56
N THR A 99 10.54 -1.74 -5.78
CA THR A 99 10.62 -3.16 -6.13
C THR A 99 11.58 -3.92 -5.20
N ASN A 100 12.73 -3.31 -4.87
CA ASN A 100 13.71 -3.89 -3.94
C ASN A 100 13.12 -4.16 -2.55
N VAL A 101 12.36 -3.20 -2.01
CA VAL A 101 11.73 -3.31 -0.70
C VAL A 101 10.60 -4.33 -0.72
N CYS A 102 9.78 -4.33 -1.78
CA CYS A 102 8.71 -5.31 -1.98
C CYS A 102 9.27 -6.74 -2.05
N GLU A 103 10.34 -6.95 -2.84
CA GLU A 103 11.02 -8.24 -2.97
C GLU A 103 11.64 -8.66 -1.65
N ALA A 104 12.37 -7.79 -0.97
CA ALA A 104 12.96 -8.08 0.34
C ALA A 104 11.90 -8.40 1.40
N TYR A 105 10.75 -7.73 1.38
CA TYR A 105 9.61 -8.04 2.26
C TYR A 105 9.08 -9.44 2.00
N VAL A 106 8.86 -9.81 0.74
CA VAL A 106 8.40 -11.16 0.36
C VAL A 106 9.44 -12.22 0.72
N ASP A 107 10.72 -11.97 0.49
CA ASP A 107 11.81 -12.88 0.83
C ASP A 107 11.95 -13.12 2.34
N SER A 108 11.57 -12.14 3.17
CA SER A 108 11.64 -12.27 4.63
C SER A 108 10.74 -13.40 5.18
N PHE A 109 9.76 -13.87 4.40
CA PHE A 109 8.93 -15.03 4.71
C PHE A 109 9.58 -16.38 4.33
N GLY A 110 10.78 -16.35 3.76
CA GLY A 110 11.52 -17.54 3.34
C GLY A 110 10.79 -18.31 2.25
N LYS A 111 10.65 -19.64 2.43
CA LYS A 111 10.03 -20.52 1.43
C LYS A 111 8.50 -20.50 1.41
N ASN A 112 7.87 -19.78 2.34
CA ASN A 112 6.42 -19.79 2.52
C ASN A 112 5.79 -18.38 2.41
N PRO A 113 6.06 -17.61 1.34
CA PRO A 113 5.33 -16.38 1.11
C PRO A 113 3.85 -16.69 0.84
N SER A 114 2.98 -15.73 1.13
CA SER A 114 1.56 -15.83 0.81
C SER A 114 1.36 -16.01 -0.70
N VAL A 115 0.31 -16.75 -1.10
CA VAL A 115 0.05 -17.08 -2.51
C VAL A 115 -0.11 -15.82 -3.38
N GLU A 116 -0.64 -14.75 -2.82
CA GLU A 116 -0.82 -13.46 -3.48
C GLU A 116 0.53 -12.82 -3.88
N PHE A 117 1.61 -13.14 -3.16
CA PHE A 117 2.97 -12.69 -3.52
C PHE A 117 3.66 -13.58 -4.55
N ALA A 118 2.96 -14.58 -5.12
CA ALA A 118 3.56 -15.47 -6.11
C ALA A 118 4.17 -14.72 -7.31
N MET A 119 3.62 -13.57 -7.70
CA MET A 119 4.18 -12.76 -8.78
C MET A 119 5.56 -12.17 -8.43
N ILE A 120 5.77 -11.84 -7.16
CA ILE A 120 7.02 -11.27 -6.65
C ILE A 120 8.02 -12.41 -6.38
N ALA A 121 7.57 -13.47 -5.70
CA ALA A 121 8.41 -14.59 -5.29
C ALA A 121 8.94 -15.46 -6.45
N ARG A 122 8.30 -15.43 -7.62
CA ARG A 122 8.69 -16.22 -8.80
C ARG A 122 9.60 -15.50 -9.78
N ARG A 123 9.94 -14.23 -9.53
CA ARG A 123 10.82 -13.49 -10.42
C ARG A 123 12.24 -14.04 -10.31
N GLU A 124 12.70 -14.70 -11.37
CA GLU A 124 14.11 -15.09 -11.50
C GLU A 124 14.97 -13.83 -11.54
N ARG A 125 16.01 -13.79 -10.70
CA ARG A 125 16.96 -12.67 -10.57
C ARG A 125 18.08 -12.77 -11.59
#